data_AF-A0A7S0BYF2-F1
#
_entry.id   AF-A0A7S0BYF2-F1
#
_cell.length_a   1.000
_cell.length_b   1.000
_cell.length_c   1.000
_cell.angle_alpha   90.00
_cell.angle_beta   90.00
_cell.angle_gamma   90.00
#
_symmetry.space_group_name_H-M   'P 1'
#
loop_
_entity.id
_entity.type
_entity.pdbx_description
1 polymer ?
#
loop_
_entity_poly.entity_id
_entity_poly.type
_entity_poly.pdbx_seq_one_letter_code
_entity_poly.pdbx_strand_id
1 'polypeptide(L)'
;MKRRSIASTGKTLDVLQSILTEIGNTLGFVRLLRSAGMQFSSKTAPFLNETKNQFHNDIQHKSFGKSNSCDSCDRDKNKPAPTFNAWCESERGAKNLDEMKKIIDSNFTNQKNFCAFFVSIIQEVLSGSDHSHLNNFFVIVPSLSLCWVDSSLQAKDKMYNKNRSHDAYFTDDGFAMGIAFVFSILNQTKDFNKLFWLNSARQATSLHENSLVKKLNEASLKTKSTPSTFMSLFGLGNNKEQDDDKNDNEIVLLNASIKQYKDKRREFESLFLSIRSTWIFFKKD
;
A
#
# COMPACT_ATOMS: atom_id res chain seq x y z
N MET A 1 6.83 15.07 -22.69
CA MET A 1 5.63 15.15 -21.83
C MET A 1 4.39 15.02 -22.71
N LYS A 2 3.90 13.78 -22.93
CA LYS A 2 2.87 13.48 -23.94
C LYS A 2 1.49 13.68 -23.30
N ARG A 3 0.79 14.77 -23.64
CA ARG A 3 -0.59 15.02 -23.21
C ARG A 3 -1.48 13.88 -23.70
N ARG A 4 -1.98 13.03 -22.80
CA ARG A 4 -2.97 11.99 -23.13
C ARG A 4 -4.32 12.68 -23.35
N SER A 5 -4.77 12.68 -24.60
CA SER A 5 -6.08 13.19 -25.01
C SER A 5 -7.20 12.34 -24.40
N ILE A 6 -8.10 13.00 -23.71
CA ILE A 6 -9.34 12.47 -23.14
C ILE A 6 -10.26 12.01 -24.28
N ALA A 7 -10.48 10.71 -24.37
CA ALA A 7 -11.57 10.13 -25.16
C ALA A 7 -11.99 8.78 -24.57
N SER A 8 -13.29 8.67 -24.29
CA SER A 8 -14.08 7.53 -23.81
C SER A 8 -14.01 7.22 -22.31
N THR A 9 -15.20 7.15 -21.72
CA THR A 9 -15.55 7.07 -20.29
C THR A 9 -14.90 5.91 -19.51
N GLY A 10 -14.36 4.90 -20.21
CA GLY A 10 -13.55 3.84 -19.60
C GLY A 10 -12.14 4.30 -19.20
N LYS A 11 -11.53 5.24 -19.95
CA LYS A 11 -10.16 5.71 -19.67
C LYS A 11 -10.05 6.58 -18.42
N THR A 12 -11.14 7.22 -17.98
CA THR A 12 -11.10 8.16 -16.86
C THR A 12 -10.93 7.45 -15.52
N LEU A 13 -11.61 6.32 -15.31
CA LEU A 13 -11.47 5.52 -14.09
C LEU A 13 -10.10 4.86 -14.01
N ASP A 14 -9.58 4.36 -15.14
CA ASP A 14 -8.23 3.80 -15.22
C ASP A 14 -7.16 4.86 -14.92
N VAL A 15 -7.34 6.07 -15.43
CA VAL A 15 -6.45 7.21 -15.12
C VAL A 15 -6.51 7.56 -13.63
N LEU A 16 -7.71 7.63 -13.05
CA LEU A 16 -7.88 7.91 -11.63
C LEU A 16 -7.26 6.80 -10.75
N GLN A 17 -7.38 5.54 -11.15
CA GLN A 17 -6.69 4.43 -10.49
C GLN A 17 -5.18 4.57 -10.57
N SER A 18 -4.62 4.85 -11.74
CA SER A 18 -3.18 5.08 -11.91
C SER A 18 -2.69 6.19 -10.97
N ILE A 19 -3.42 7.30 -10.90
CA ILE A 19 -3.08 8.43 -10.01
C ILE A 19 -3.14 7.99 -8.54
N LEU A 20 -4.20 7.30 -8.12
CA LEU A 20 -4.33 6.82 -6.73
C LEU A 20 -3.22 5.84 -6.36
N THR A 21 -2.86 4.94 -7.28
CA THR A 21 -1.75 4.00 -7.10
C THR A 21 -0.41 4.72 -7.01
N GLU A 22 -0.14 5.70 -7.87
CA GLU A 22 1.09 6.51 -7.82
C GLU A 22 1.21 7.31 -6.51
N ILE A 23 0.10 7.90 -6.04
CA ILE A 23 0.05 8.58 -4.74
C ILE A 23 0.38 7.61 -3.61
N GLY A 24 -0.27 6.45 -3.58
CA GLY A 24 -0.04 5.47 -2.53
C GLY A 24 1.35 4.86 -2.57
N ASN A 25 1.92 4.60 -3.76
CA ASN A 25 3.30 4.15 -3.93
C ASN A 25 4.29 5.20 -3.41
N THR A 26 4.04 6.48 -3.68
CA THR A 26 4.84 7.58 -3.15
C THR A 26 4.78 7.61 -1.63
N LEU A 27 3.58 7.50 -1.05
CA LEU A 27 3.42 7.45 0.40
C LEU A 27 4.08 6.21 1.03
N GLY A 28 3.97 5.06 0.37
CA GLY A 28 4.65 3.82 0.74
C GLY A 28 6.17 3.98 0.71
N PHE A 29 6.71 4.60 -0.34
CA PHE A 29 8.14 4.90 -0.45
C PHE A 29 8.61 5.84 0.67
N VAL A 30 7.89 6.94 0.93
CA VAL A 30 8.31 7.85 2.00
C VAL A 30 8.23 7.18 3.37
N ARG A 31 7.24 6.31 3.59
CA ARG A 31 7.16 5.46 4.79
C ARG A 31 8.38 4.54 4.89
N LEU A 32 8.76 3.87 3.81
CA LEU A 32 9.95 3.00 3.76
C LEU A 32 11.23 3.78 4.07
N LEU A 33 11.43 4.93 3.42
CA LEU A 33 12.58 5.81 3.66
C LEU A 33 12.65 6.23 5.14
N ARG A 34 11.49 6.53 5.73
CA ARG A 34 11.39 6.87 7.15
C ARG A 34 11.76 5.69 8.05
N SER A 35 11.23 4.49 7.78
CA SER A 35 11.58 3.28 8.53
C SER A 35 13.07 2.95 8.41
N ALA A 36 13.69 3.18 7.25
CA ALA A 36 15.12 3.03 7.06
C ALA A 36 15.92 4.04 7.91
N GLY A 37 15.51 5.32 7.94
CA GLY A 37 16.11 6.33 8.80
C GLY A 37 16.01 6.00 10.30
N MET A 38 14.88 5.44 10.73
CA MET A 38 14.71 4.94 12.10
C MET A 38 15.62 3.74 12.38
N GLN A 39 15.71 2.79 11.46
CA GLN A 39 16.57 1.63 11.63
C GLN A 39 18.04 2.04 11.76
N PHE A 40 18.48 3.01 10.95
CA PHE A 40 19.80 3.60 11.07
C PHE A 40 20.00 4.24 12.45
N SER A 41 19.07 5.11 12.86
CA SER A 41 19.12 5.78 14.16
C SER A 41 19.13 4.79 15.34
N SER A 42 18.37 3.69 15.24
CA SER A 42 18.32 2.62 16.23
C SER A 42 19.62 1.82 16.32
N LYS A 43 20.35 1.64 15.22
CA LYS A 43 21.68 1.00 15.23
C LYS A 43 22.74 1.92 15.81
N THR A 44 22.59 3.24 15.65
CA THR A 44 23.54 4.23 16.17
C THR A 44 23.32 4.57 17.65
N ALA A 45 22.07 4.49 18.13
CA ALA A 45 21.70 4.87 19.50
C ALA A 45 22.51 4.18 20.63
N PRO A 46 22.85 2.87 20.57
CA PRO A 46 23.66 2.22 21.60
C PRO A 46 25.05 2.83 21.74
N PHE A 47 25.72 3.14 20.62
CA PHE A 47 27.07 3.74 20.62
C PHE A 47 27.09 5.14 21.24
N LEU A 48 26.02 5.92 21.07
CA LEU A 48 25.87 7.23 21.70
C LEU A 48 25.64 7.15 23.22
N ASN A 49 24.96 6.09 23.68
CA ASN A 49 24.76 5.87 25.12
C ASN A 49 26.00 5.27 25.79
N GLU A 50 26.73 4.42 25.10
CA GLU A 50 27.95 3.77 25.60
C GLU A 50 29.12 4.75 25.71
N THR A 51 29.29 5.64 24.72
CA THR A 51 30.28 6.74 24.80
C THR A 51 30.02 7.66 25.98
N LYS A 52 28.76 8.03 26.26
CA LYS A 52 28.42 8.85 27.44
C LYS A 52 28.81 8.19 28.77
N ASN A 53 28.56 6.88 28.90
CA ASN A 53 28.89 6.16 30.13
C ASN A 53 30.41 6.05 30.33
N GLN A 54 31.18 5.91 29.25
CA GLN A 54 32.65 5.92 29.32
C GLN A 54 33.19 7.31 29.69
N PHE A 55 32.74 8.39 29.02
CA PHE A 55 33.20 9.75 29.32
C PHE A 55 32.75 10.28 30.69
N HIS A 56 31.53 9.94 31.14
CA HIS A 56 31.07 10.35 32.46
C HIS A 56 31.86 9.65 33.59
N ASN A 57 32.28 8.40 33.38
CA ASN A 57 33.11 7.67 34.35
C ASN A 57 34.57 8.16 34.34
N ASP A 58 35.12 8.51 33.18
CA ASP A 58 36.48 9.05 33.08
C ASP A 58 36.61 10.48 33.62
N ILE A 59 35.56 11.32 33.50
CA ILE A 59 35.53 12.67 34.09
C ILE A 59 35.43 12.61 35.63
N GLN A 60 34.81 11.57 36.20
CA GLN A 60 34.78 11.41 37.67
C GLN A 60 36.09 10.85 38.25
N HIS A 61 36.94 10.21 37.44
CA HIS A 61 38.18 9.58 37.93
C HIS A 61 39.48 10.32 37.63
N LYS A 62 39.48 11.42 36.88
CA LYS A 62 40.66 12.30 36.78
C LYS A 62 40.26 13.76 36.91
N SER A 63 40.53 14.29 38.11
CA SER A 63 40.87 15.69 38.31
C SER A 63 42.16 16.01 37.54
N PHE A 64 42.09 16.04 36.21
CA PHE A 64 43.14 16.57 35.36
C PHE A 64 42.85 18.06 35.20
N GLY A 65 43.32 18.82 36.20
CA GLY A 65 43.41 20.29 36.17
C GLY A 65 42.16 21.04 35.73
N LYS A 66 41.40 21.58 36.70
CA LYS A 66 40.75 22.88 36.49
C LYS A 66 41.85 23.89 36.14
N SER A 67 42.17 24.01 34.86
CA SER A 67 43.04 25.04 34.34
C SER A 67 42.37 25.62 33.10
N ASN A 68 41.63 26.71 33.38
CA ASN A 68 41.26 27.78 32.48
C ASN A 68 40.19 27.47 31.43
N SER A 69 39.10 28.23 31.52
CA SER A 69 38.22 28.53 30.39
C SER A 69 39.05 28.77 29.13
N CYS A 70 38.66 28.15 28.02
CA CYS A 70 39.20 28.45 26.70
C CYS A 70 38.68 29.81 26.20
N ASP A 71 38.97 30.90 26.91
CA ASP A 71 38.72 32.28 26.47
C ASP A 71 39.62 32.69 25.28
N SER A 72 40.34 31.75 24.66
CA SER A 72 41.36 31.99 23.63
C SER A 72 41.15 31.23 22.33
N CYS A 73 39.90 30.85 22.02
CA CYS A 73 39.51 30.49 20.64
C CYS A 73 38.96 31.69 19.85
N ASP A 74 39.22 32.91 20.31
CA ASP A 74 39.03 34.12 19.50
C ASP A 74 40.07 34.17 18.38
N ARG A 75 39.59 34.35 17.15
CA ARG A 75 40.39 34.38 15.92
C ARG A 75 41.24 35.65 15.86
N ASP A 76 42.31 35.68 16.63
CA ASP A 76 43.35 36.70 16.48
C ASP A 76 44.25 36.33 15.29
N LYS A 77 44.15 37.09 14.19
CA LYS A 77 44.76 36.78 12.87
C LYS A 77 46.30 36.87 12.86
N ASN A 78 46.93 37.20 13.99
CA ASN A 78 48.37 37.46 14.09
C ASN A 78 49.16 36.48 14.98
N LYS A 79 48.61 35.29 15.30
CA LYS A 79 49.37 34.23 15.99
C LYS A 79 49.65 33.04 15.07
N PRO A 80 50.86 32.44 15.13
CA PRO A 80 51.22 31.28 14.32
C PRO A 80 50.30 30.10 14.63
N ALA A 81 50.12 29.22 13.65
CA ALA A 81 49.12 28.14 13.57
C ALA A 81 48.79 27.48 14.92
N PRO A 82 47.51 27.15 15.18
CA PRO A 82 47.09 26.64 16.47
C PRO A 82 47.86 25.35 16.77
N THR A 83 48.65 25.39 17.84
CA THR A 83 49.24 24.20 18.44
C THR A 83 48.09 23.27 18.75
N PHE A 84 48.07 22.07 18.16
CA PHE A 84 47.00 21.09 18.31
C PHE A 84 46.62 20.93 19.80
N ASN A 85 45.51 21.54 20.20
CA ASN A 85 45.03 21.53 21.58
C ASN A 85 43.96 20.45 21.70
N ALA A 86 44.43 19.22 21.97
CA ALA A 86 43.61 18.02 22.08
C ALA A 86 42.34 18.20 22.94
N TRP A 87 42.39 19.09 23.94
CA TRP A 87 41.27 19.44 24.80
C TRP A 87 40.16 20.22 24.08
N CYS A 88 40.49 21.26 23.31
CA CYS A 88 39.48 22.01 22.54
C CYS A 88 38.85 21.16 21.44
N GLU A 89 39.62 20.27 20.80
CA GLU A 89 39.04 19.34 19.82
C GLU A 89 38.17 18.25 20.45
N SER A 90 38.50 17.83 21.68
CA SER A 90 37.66 16.91 22.45
C SER A 90 36.36 17.59 22.92
N GLU A 91 36.40 18.86 23.34
CA GLU A 91 35.22 19.66 23.67
C GLU A 91 34.33 19.89 22.44
N ARG A 92 34.94 20.17 21.28
CA ARG A 92 34.23 20.30 20.00
C ARG A 92 33.59 18.99 19.57
N GLY A 93 34.30 17.86 19.73
CA GLY A 93 33.77 16.53 19.48
C GLY A 93 32.58 16.19 20.37
N ALA A 94 32.64 16.53 21.66
CA ALA A 94 31.54 16.34 22.61
C ALA A 94 30.31 17.19 22.24
N LYS A 95 30.49 18.46 21.88
CA LYS A 95 29.40 19.33 21.40
C LYS A 95 28.73 18.77 20.14
N ASN A 96 29.52 18.31 19.17
CA ASN A 96 29.00 17.68 17.96
C ASN A 96 28.22 16.39 18.26
N LEU A 97 28.68 15.58 19.24
CA LEU A 97 27.98 14.37 19.68
C LEU A 97 26.63 14.70 20.35
N ASP A 98 26.58 15.73 21.19
CA ASP A 98 25.33 16.20 21.81
C ASP A 98 24.33 16.72 20.76
N GLU A 99 24.82 17.41 19.73
CA GLU A 99 23.99 17.81 18.58
C GLU A 99 23.47 16.60 17.79
N MET A 100 24.32 15.61 17.50
CA MET A 100 23.90 14.37 16.85
C MET A 100 22.84 13.62 17.65
N LYS A 101 22.97 13.60 18.98
CA LYS A 101 21.97 13.01 19.87
C LYS A 101 20.64 13.75 19.79
N LYS A 102 20.63 15.07 19.85
CA LYS A 102 19.40 15.88 19.68
C LYS A 102 18.73 15.58 18.34
N ILE A 103 19.51 15.47 17.27
CA ILE A 103 19.00 15.11 15.94
C ILE A 103 18.34 13.72 15.98
N ILE A 104 19.00 12.72 16.57
CA ILE A 104 18.45 11.36 16.68
C ILE A 104 17.19 11.33 17.55
N ASP A 105 17.19 11.97 18.72
CA ASP A 105 16.03 12.03 19.63
C ASP A 105 14.83 12.75 18.98
N SER A 106 15.09 13.83 18.23
CA SER A 106 14.06 14.52 17.44
C SER A 106 13.52 13.66 16.28
N ASN A 107 14.39 12.86 15.65
CA ASN A 107 14.01 11.92 14.60
C ASN A 107 13.19 10.75 15.13
N PHE A 108 13.35 10.36 16.41
CA PHE A 108 12.52 9.35 17.08
C PHE A 108 11.12 9.87 17.45
N THR A 109 11.04 11.09 17.98
CA THR A 109 9.78 11.67 18.49
C THR A 109 8.87 12.23 17.39
N ASN A 110 9.42 12.82 16.32
CA ASN A 110 8.63 13.34 15.19
C ASN A 110 7.98 12.25 14.29
N GLN A 111 8.02 10.97 14.69
CA GLN A 111 7.55 9.82 13.91
C GLN A 111 6.04 9.58 13.88
N LYS A 112 5.30 10.07 14.87
CA LYS A 112 3.85 9.79 14.94
C LYS A 112 3.01 10.62 13.95
N ASN A 113 3.58 11.70 13.39
CA ASN A 113 2.77 12.71 12.70
C ASN A 113 3.08 12.89 11.22
N PHE A 114 3.88 12.03 10.58
CA PHE A 114 4.21 12.21 9.15
C PHE A 114 2.95 12.18 8.27
N CYS A 115 2.13 11.13 8.38
CA CYS A 115 0.90 11.04 7.62
C CYS A 115 -0.05 12.19 7.97
N ALA A 116 -0.14 12.56 9.25
CA ALA A 116 -0.94 13.68 9.72
C ALA A 116 -0.48 15.02 9.13
N PHE A 117 0.82 15.24 8.98
CA PHE A 117 1.43 16.43 8.40
C PHE A 117 1.14 16.56 6.90
N PHE A 118 1.28 15.46 6.14
CA PHE A 118 0.91 15.46 4.72
C PHE A 118 -0.59 15.69 4.54
N VAL A 119 -1.41 15.06 5.38
CA VAL A 119 -2.86 15.29 5.39
C VAL A 119 -3.17 16.75 5.71
N SER A 120 -2.52 17.37 6.70
CA SER A 120 -2.79 18.77 7.06
C SER A 120 -2.39 19.76 5.97
N ILE A 121 -1.23 19.58 5.34
CA ILE A 121 -0.79 20.45 4.23
C ILE A 121 -1.77 20.38 3.07
N ILE A 122 -2.15 19.17 2.67
CA ILE A 122 -3.03 19.00 1.51
C ILE A 122 -4.47 19.42 1.84
N GLN A 123 -4.93 19.21 3.08
CA GLN A 123 -6.21 19.74 3.55
C GLN A 123 -6.27 21.26 3.48
N GLU A 124 -5.20 21.96 3.87
CA GLU A 124 -5.11 23.42 3.77
C GLU A 124 -5.25 23.90 2.32
N VAL A 125 -4.52 23.26 1.40
CA VAL A 125 -4.58 23.57 -0.04
C VAL A 125 -5.98 23.28 -0.63
N LEU A 126 -6.62 22.20 -0.19
CA LEU A 126 -7.94 21.80 -0.69
C LEU A 126 -9.11 22.50 0.00
N SER A 127 -8.87 23.30 1.04
CA SER A 127 -9.91 24.09 1.72
C SER A 127 -10.36 25.32 0.91
N GLY A 128 -9.77 25.55 -0.27
CA GLY A 128 -10.23 26.57 -1.22
C GLY A 128 -11.65 26.31 -1.75
N SER A 129 -12.34 27.39 -2.16
CA SER A 129 -13.75 27.37 -2.61
C SER A 129 -14.02 26.53 -3.86
N ASP A 130 -12.99 26.11 -4.60
CA ASP A 130 -13.12 25.50 -5.93
C ASP A 130 -13.35 23.97 -5.89
N HIS A 131 -13.51 23.38 -4.71
CA HIS A 131 -13.45 21.92 -4.51
C HIS A 131 -14.72 21.29 -3.91
N SER A 132 -15.88 21.92 -4.06
CA SER A 132 -17.17 21.40 -3.55
C SER A 132 -17.51 19.98 -4.05
N HIS A 133 -17.06 19.63 -5.26
CA HIS A 133 -17.27 18.31 -5.85
C HIS A 133 -16.51 17.18 -5.14
N LEU A 134 -15.41 17.49 -4.44
CA LEU A 134 -14.64 16.49 -3.70
C LEU A 134 -15.40 15.94 -2.49
N ASN A 135 -16.42 16.66 -1.97
CA ASN A 135 -17.26 16.22 -0.85
C ASN A 135 -18.01 14.90 -1.10
N ASN A 136 -18.19 14.51 -2.36
CA ASN A 136 -18.88 13.29 -2.76
C ASN A 136 -17.94 12.21 -3.31
N PHE A 137 -16.62 12.34 -3.14
CA PHE A 137 -15.65 11.39 -3.67
C PHE A 137 -15.93 9.95 -3.23
N PHE A 138 -16.42 9.74 -2.00
CA PHE A 138 -16.80 8.43 -1.47
C PHE A 138 -17.81 7.64 -2.33
N VAL A 139 -18.63 8.32 -3.14
CA VAL A 139 -19.61 7.68 -4.04
C VAL A 139 -18.93 7.01 -5.25
N ILE A 140 -17.76 7.50 -5.66
CA ILE A 140 -17.03 6.97 -6.82
C ILE A 140 -16.17 5.75 -6.45
N VAL A 141 -15.80 5.61 -5.18
CA VAL A 141 -14.92 4.54 -4.68
C VAL A 141 -15.44 3.12 -4.96
N PRO A 142 -16.76 2.82 -4.86
CA PRO A 142 -17.31 1.54 -5.33
C PRO A 142 -16.95 1.20 -6.77
N SER A 143 -17.18 2.14 -7.70
CA SER A 143 -16.87 1.95 -9.12
C SER A 143 -15.37 1.81 -9.37
N LEU A 144 -14.54 2.58 -8.65
CA LEU A 144 -13.08 2.44 -8.69
C LEU A 144 -12.62 1.08 -8.17
N SER A 145 -13.24 0.56 -7.11
CA SER A 145 -12.90 -0.74 -6.54
C SER A 145 -13.19 -1.88 -7.52
N LEU A 146 -14.33 -1.83 -8.21
CA LEU A 146 -14.68 -2.81 -9.25
C LEU A 146 -13.67 -2.79 -10.40
N CYS A 147 -13.38 -1.60 -10.91
CA CYS A 147 -12.49 -1.42 -12.05
C CYS A 147 -11.02 -1.76 -11.69
N TRP A 148 -10.60 -1.53 -10.44
CA TRP A 148 -9.30 -1.98 -9.95
C TRP A 148 -9.22 -3.51 -9.88
N VAL A 149 -10.28 -4.19 -9.42
CA VAL A 149 -10.29 -5.66 -9.34
C VAL A 149 -10.15 -6.26 -10.74
N ASP A 150 -10.86 -5.72 -11.72
CA ASP A 150 -10.75 -6.18 -13.11
C ASP A 150 -9.34 -5.94 -13.68
N SER A 151 -8.73 -4.77 -13.38
CA SER A 151 -7.36 -4.45 -13.79
C SER A 151 -6.32 -5.35 -13.11
N SER A 152 -6.49 -5.65 -11.81
CA SER A 152 -5.58 -6.49 -11.03
C SER A 152 -5.66 -7.96 -11.48
N LEU A 153 -6.85 -8.45 -11.84
CA LEU A 153 -7.00 -9.78 -12.46
C LEU A 153 -6.29 -9.86 -13.81
N GLN A 154 -6.48 -8.86 -14.67
CA GLN A 154 -5.78 -8.81 -15.97
C GLN A 154 -4.26 -8.74 -15.80
N ALA A 155 -3.77 -8.02 -14.80
CA ALA A 155 -2.36 -7.98 -14.44
C ALA A 155 -1.83 -9.36 -14.01
N LYS A 156 -2.58 -10.07 -13.15
CA LYS A 156 -2.23 -11.42 -12.71
C LYS A 156 -2.24 -12.43 -13.85
N ASP A 157 -3.24 -12.39 -14.72
CA ASP A 157 -3.31 -13.27 -15.90
C ASP A 157 -2.10 -13.06 -16.82
N LYS A 158 -1.67 -11.81 -17.01
CA LYS A 158 -0.45 -11.48 -17.79
C LYS A 158 0.83 -11.96 -17.11
N MET A 159 0.90 -11.92 -15.78
CA MET A 159 2.06 -12.42 -15.01
C MET A 159 2.25 -13.93 -15.16
N TYR A 160 1.16 -14.70 -15.19
CA TYR A 160 1.22 -16.15 -15.36
C TYR A 160 1.42 -16.59 -16.81
N ASN A 161 1.29 -15.67 -17.77
CA ASN A 161 1.45 -15.99 -19.18
C ASN A 161 2.94 -16.17 -19.54
N LYS A 162 3.23 -17.21 -20.35
CA LYS A 162 4.61 -17.64 -20.67
C LYS A 162 5.42 -16.57 -21.42
N ASN A 163 4.73 -15.67 -22.11
CA ASN A 163 5.29 -14.47 -22.74
C ASN A 163 5.43 -13.36 -21.71
N ARG A 164 6.41 -13.49 -20.82
CA ARG A 164 6.78 -12.46 -19.86
C ARG A 164 7.25 -11.22 -20.62
N SER A 165 6.40 -10.21 -20.77
CA SER A 165 6.95 -8.86 -20.97
C SER A 165 7.74 -8.52 -19.71
N HIS A 166 8.83 -7.78 -19.84
CA HIS A 166 9.68 -7.34 -18.74
C HIS A 166 8.97 -6.31 -17.82
N ASP A 167 7.65 -6.33 -17.78
CA ASP A 167 6.85 -5.51 -16.88
C ASP A 167 6.65 -6.30 -15.60
N ALA A 168 7.32 -5.87 -14.53
CA ALA A 168 7.10 -6.40 -13.20
C ALA A 168 5.65 -6.07 -12.79
N TYR A 169 4.74 -7.06 -12.86
CA TYR A 169 3.38 -6.89 -12.37
C TYR A 169 3.42 -6.75 -10.85
N PHE A 170 3.05 -5.55 -10.42
CA PHE A 170 3.38 -4.91 -9.15
C PHE A 170 2.45 -5.36 -8.02
N THR A 171 2.94 -5.29 -6.78
CA THR A 171 2.14 -5.44 -5.56
C THR A 171 1.24 -4.22 -5.39
N ASP A 172 -0.08 -4.36 -5.52
CA ASP A 172 -1.03 -3.23 -5.59
C ASP A 172 -1.43 -2.63 -4.22
N ASP A 173 -0.54 -2.59 -3.23
CA ASP A 173 -0.79 -1.89 -1.95
C ASP A 173 -0.94 -0.37 -2.15
N GLY A 174 -0.30 0.18 -3.19
CA GLY A 174 -0.41 1.58 -3.59
C GLY A 174 -1.84 2.07 -3.79
N PHE A 175 -2.71 1.31 -4.47
CA PHE A 175 -4.09 1.76 -4.71
C PHE A 175 -4.88 1.92 -3.40
N ALA A 176 -4.77 0.93 -2.51
CA ALA A 176 -5.40 0.96 -1.20
C ALA A 176 -4.86 2.12 -0.34
N MET A 177 -3.55 2.36 -0.39
CA MET A 177 -2.89 3.49 0.28
C MET A 177 -3.34 4.85 -0.26
N GLY A 178 -3.53 4.97 -1.57
CA GLY A 178 -4.05 6.17 -2.22
C GLY A 178 -5.49 6.49 -1.80
N ILE A 179 -6.39 5.50 -1.83
CA ILE A 179 -7.79 5.69 -1.40
C ILE A 179 -7.85 6.13 0.07
N ALA A 180 -7.12 5.44 0.94
CA ALA A 180 -7.08 5.76 2.36
C ALA A 180 -6.59 7.19 2.60
N PHE A 181 -5.57 7.63 1.87
CA PHE A 181 -5.04 8.98 1.96
C PHE A 181 -6.08 10.04 1.55
N VAL A 182 -6.74 9.84 0.40
CA VAL A 182 -7.77 10.77 -0.09
C VAL A 182 -8.94 10.85 0.89
N PHE A 183 -9.38 9.71 1.46
CA PHE A 183 -10.40 9.72 2.51
C PHE A 183 -9.96 10.44 3.78
N SER A 184 -8.68 10.40 4.11
CA SER A 184 -8.14 11.06 5.30
C SER A 184 -8.05 12.56 5.11
N ILE A 185 -7.73 13.01 3.89
CA ILE A 185 -7.76 14.42 3.50
C ILE A 185 -9.20 14.95 3.51
N LEU A 186 -10.14 14.23 2.91
CA LEU A 186 -11.53 14.70 2.78
C LEU A 186 -12.41 14.40 4.00
N ASN A 187 -11.89 13.64 4.98
CA ASN A 187 -12.61 13.21 6.18
C ASN A 187 -13.93 12.44 5.89
N GLN A 188 -13.99 11.71 4.78
CA GLN A 188 -15.20 11.02 4.29
C GLN A 188 -15.31 9.55 4.72
N THR A 189 -14.36 9.06 5.52
CA THR A 189 -14.30 7.65 5.94
C THR A 189 -15.60 7.18 6.60
N LYS A 190 -16.24 8.05 7.40
CA LYS A 190 -17.52 7.74 8.07
C LYS A 190 -18.66 7.58 7.06
N ASP A 191 -18.76 8.46 6.08
CA ASP A 191 -19.83 8.43 5.08
C ASP A 191 -19.68 7.26 4.11
N PHE A 192 -18.43 6.93 3.74
CA PHE A 192 -18.16 5.70 3.00
C PHE A 192 -18.57 4.44 3.76
N ASN A 193 -18.31 4.38 5.08
CA ASN A 193 -18.71 3.22 5.90
C ASN A 193 -20.23 3.03 5.95
N LYS A 194 -21.03 4.11 5.85
CA LYS A 194 -22.50 4.02 5.79
C LYS A 194 -23.00 3.34 4.52
N LEU A 195 -22.22 3.34 3.43
CA LEU A 195 -22.62 2.65 2.20
C LEU A 195 -22.61 1.13 2.35
N PHE A 196 -21.94 0.59 3.38
CA PHE A 196 -21.71 -0.86 3.55
C PHE A 196 -21.22 -1.57 2.29
N TRP A 197 -20.60 -0.82 1.36
CA TRP A 197 -20.25 -1.28 0.01
C TRP A 197 -19.43 -2.57 0.05
N LEU A 198 -18.44 -2.66 0.95
CA LEU A 198 -17.58 -3.84 1.07
C LEU A 198 -18.39 -5.10 1.40
N ASN A 199 -19.39 -4.98 2.29
CA ASN A 199 -20.25 -6.09 2.68
C ASN A 199 -21.20 -6.46 1.53
N SER A 200 -21.81 -5.46 0.89
CA SER A 200 -22.70 -5.65 -0.25
C SER A 200 -22.00 -6.32 -1.44
N ALA A 201 -20.79 -5.88 -1.78
CA ALA A 201 -19.99 -6.45 -2.87
C ALA A 201 -19.61 -7.91 -2.59
N ARG A 202 -19.22 -8.21 -1.34
CA ARG A 202 -18.92 -9.59 -0.89
C ARG A 202 -20.15 -10.49 -1.00
N GLN A 203 -21.31 -10.00 -0.56
CA GLN A 203 -22.56 -10.75 -0.61
C GLN A 203 -23.04 -10.98 -2.05
N ALA A 204 -22.98 -9.96 -2.90
CA ALA A 204 -23.37 -10.08 -4.31
C ALA A 204 -22.52 -11.12 -5.04
N THR A 205 -21.19 -11.09 -4.82
CA THR A 205 -20.26 -12.03 -5.46
C THR A 205 -20.51 -13.48 -4.99
N SER A 206 -20.77 -13.69 -3.70
CA SER A 206 -21.05 -15.04 -3.17
C SER A 206 -22.39 -15.61 -3.63
N LEU A 207 -23.42 -14.76 -3.74
CA LEU A 207 -24.72 -15.16 -4.28
C LEU A 207 -24.61 -15.58 -5.75
N HIS A 208 -23.89 -14.81 -6.57
CA HIS A 208 -23.63 -15.18 -7.96
C HIS A 208 -22.84 -16.49 -8.07
N GLU A 209 -21.78 -16.67 -7.29
CA GLU A 209 -21.01 -17.92 -7.23
C GLU A 209 -21.92 -19.13 -6.91
N ASN A 210 -22.74 -19.02 -5.86
CA ASN A 210 -23.68 -20.06 -5.47
C ASN A 210 -24.72 -20.38 -6.55
N SER A 211 -25.20 -19.36 -7.28
CA SER A 211 -26.14 -19.56 -8.39
C SER A 211 -25.52 -20.35 -9.53
N LEU A 212 -24.24 -20.11 -9.85
CA LEU A 212 -23.51 -20.83 -10.89
C LEU A 212 -23.21 -22.28 -10.48
N VAL A 213 -22.87 -22.51 -9.20
CA VAL A 213 -22.66 -23.86 -8.67
C VAL A 213 -23.95 -24.68 -8.72
N LYS A 214 -25.11 -24.08 -8.41
CA LYS A 214 -26.41 -24.75 -8.55
C LYS A 214 -26.68 -25.18 -10.00
N LYS A 215 -26.47 -24.27 -10.96
CA LYS A 215 -26.61 -24.57 -12.41
C LYS A 215 -25.65 -25.68 -12.86
N LEU A 216 -24.41 -25.67 -12.37
CA LEU A 216 -23.42 -26.71 -12.66
C LEU A 216 -23.90 -28.08 -12.14
N ASN A 217 -24.42 -28.13 -10.92
CA ASN A 217 -24.94 -29.37 -10.32
C ASN A 217 -26.15 -29.90 -11.10
N GLU A 218 -27.08 -29.01 -11.50
CA GLU A 218 -28.24 -29.36 -12.33
C GLU A 218 -27.82 -29.89 -13.72
N ALA A 219 -26.85 -29.27 -14.38
CA ALA A 219 -26.29 -29.74 -15.65
C ALA A 219 -25.59 -31.10 -15.50
N SER A 220 -24.84 -31.30 -14.42
CA SER A 220 -24.11 -32.55 -14.13
C SER A 220 -25.03 -33.72 -13.74
N LEU A 221 -26.24 -33.44 -13.25
CA LEU A 221 -27.25 -34.46 -12.95
C LEU A 221 -27.96 -34.94 -14.23
N LYS A 222 -28.20 -34.03 -15.18
CA LYS A 222 -28.79 -34.37 -16.48
C LYS A 222 -27.92 -35.34 -17.28
N THR A 223 -26.60 -35.13 -17.28
CA THR A 223 -25.63 -36.01 -17.98
C THR A 223 -25.49 -37.41 -17.36
N LYS A 224 -25.74 -37.58 -16.05
CA LYS A 224 -25.69 -38.89 -15.38
C LYS A 224 -26.97 -39.72 -15.52
N SER A 225 -28.08 -39.10 -15.92
CA SER A 225 -29.41 -39.73 -15.96
C SER A 225 -29.73 -40.48 -17.26
N THR A 226 -28.88 -40.38 -18.29
CA THR A 226 -29.03 -41.10 -19.55
C THR A 226 -28.37 -42.49 -19.46
N PRO A 227 -29.13 -43.60 -19.47
CA PRO A 227 -28.55 -44.94 -19.38
C PRO A 227 -27.89 -45.31 -20.72
N SER A 228 -26.59 -45.05 -20.84
CA SER A 228 -25.81 -45.29 -22.05
C SER A 228 -25.58 -46.78 -22.36
N THR A 229 -25.75 -47.68 -21.40
CA THR A 229 -25.39 -49.10 -21.58
C THR A 229 -26.50 -49.98 -22.14
N PHE A 230 -27.78 -49.61 -22.03
CA PHE A 230 -28.89 -50.47 -22.50
C PHE A 230 -29.35 -50.15 -23.94
N MET A 231 -29.06 -48.95 -24.47
CA MET A 231 -29.59 -48.50 -25.76
C MET A 231 -28.61 -48.63 -26.93
N SER A 232 -27.30 -48.80 -26.69
CA SER A 232 -26.32 -49.00 -27.78
C SER A 232 -26.39 -50.39 -28.44
N LEU A 233 -27.06 -51.37 -27.80
CA LEU A 233 -27.30 -52.70 -28.36
C LEU A 233 -28.38 -52.71 -29.48
N PHE A 234 -29.14 -51.61 -29.65
CA PHE A 234 -30.28 -51.55 -30.59
C PHE A 234 -30.12 -50.58 -31.77
N GLY A 235 -28.92 -50.08 -32.05
CA GLY A 235 -28.58 -49.54 -33.38
C GLY A 235 -29.38 -48.32 -33.88
N LEU A 236 -29.97 -47.50 -33.01
CA LEU A 236 -30.52 -46.18 -33.37
C LEU A 236 -29.60 -45.07 -32.85
N GLY A 237 -28.53 -44.78 -33.60
CA GLY A 237 -27.64 -43.64 -33.36
C GLY A 237 -27.80 -42.62 -34.49
N ASN A 238 -28.10 -41.36 -34.14
CA ASN A 238 -27.69 -40.18 -34.92
C ASN A 238 -28.02 -38.81 -34.26
N ASN A 239 -28.68 -38.74 -33.10
CA ASN A 239 -28.96 -37.45 -32.41
C ASN A 239 -28.30 -37.28 -31.04
N LYS A 240 -27.62 -38.29 -30.46
CA LYS A 240 -27.09 -38.23 -29.09
C LYS A 240 -25.72 -37.56 -28.95
N GLU A 241 -24.81 -37.78 -29.90
CA GLU A 241 -23.47 -37.17 -29.87
C GLU A 241 -23.55 -35.63 -29.84
N GLN A 242 -24.50 -35.05 -30.57
CA GLN A 242 -24.64 -33.59 -30.66
C GLN A 242 -25.23 -32.94 -29.38
N ASP A 243 -25.88 -33.70 -28.51
CA ASP A 243 -26.44 -33.20 -27.24
C ASP A 243 -25.51 -33.45 -26.05
N ASP A 244 -24.74 -34.54 -26.05
CA ASP A 244 -23.69 -34.77 -25.06
C ASP A 244 -22.54 -33.75 -25.21
N ASP A 245 -22.11 -33.47 -26.45
CA ASP A 245 -21.10 -32.43 -26.72
C ASP A 245 -21.56 -31.02 -26.27
N LYS A 246 -22.85 -30.70 -26.39
CA LYS A 246 -23.39 -29.41 -25.92
C LYS A 246 -23.39 -29.31 -24.40
N ASN A 247 -23.78 -30.38 -23.70
CA ASN A 247 -23.78 -30.41 -22.23
C ASN A 247 -22.35 -30.34 -21.67
N ASP A 248 -21.40 -31.03 -22.29
CA ASP A 248 -20.00 -30.98 -21.89
C ASP A 248 -19.39 -29.58 -22.09
N ASN A 249 -19.70 -28.92 -23.22
CA ASN A 249 -19.31 -27.54 -23.45
C ASN A 249 -19.94 -26.57 -22.42
N GLU A 250 -21.21 -26.76 -22.06
CA GLU A 250 -21.89 -25.97 -21.04
C GLU A 250 -21.24 -26.14 -19.66
N ILE A 251 -20.90 -27.38 -19.27
CA ILE A 251 -20.22 -27.68 -18.01
C ILE A 251 -18.83 -27.02 -17.96
N VAL A 252 -18.08 -27.06 -19.07
CA VAL A 252 -16.76 -26.40 -19.17
C VAL A 252 -16.91 -24.87 -19.01
N LEU A 253 -17.89 -24.26 -19.69
CA LEU A 253 -18.21 -22.84 -19.58
C LEU A 253 -18.62 -22.42 -18.15
N LEU A 254 -19.46 -23.23 -17.50
CA LEU A 254 -19.89 -22.99 -16.12
C LEU A 254 -18.71 -23.10 -15.15
N ASN A 255 -17.85 -24.10 -15.31
CA ASN A 255 -16.64 -24.25 -14.49
C ASN A 255 -15.67 -23.07 -14.67
N ALA A 256 -15.45 -22.61 -15.91
CA ALA A 256 -14.64 -21.44 -16.18
C ALA A 256 -15.23 -20.17 -15.52
N SER A 257 -16.55 -19.99 -15.61
CA SER A 257 -17.26 -18.87 -14.99
C SER A 257 -17.14 -18.91 -13.46
N ILE A 258 -17.34 -20.08 -12.83
CA ILE A 258 -17.19 -20.25 -11.38
C ILE A 258 -15.76 -19.89 -10.94
N LYS A 259 -14.76 -20.33 -11.70
CA LYS A 259 -13.36 -19.99 -11.41
C LYS A 259 -13.14 -18.48 -11.48
N GLN A 260 -13.61 -17.80 -12.53
CA GLN A 260 -13.49 -16.34 -12.67
C GLN A 260 -14.13 -15.59 -11.49
N TYR A 261 -15.33 -15.99 -11.05
CA TYR A 261 -15.99 -15.36 -9.91
C TYR A 261 -15.26 -15.62 -8.58
N LYS A 262 -14.68 -16.81 -8.39
CA LYS A 262 -13.83 -17.12 -7.23
C LYS A 262 -12.59 -16.24 -7.21
N ASP A 263 -11.94 -16.03 -8.35
CA ASP A 263 -10.76 -15.20 -8.45
C ASP A 263 -11.12 -13.72 -8.20
N LYS A 264 -12.21 -13.21 -8.79
CA LYS A 264 -12.77 -11.88 -8.46
C LYS A 264 -13.02 -11.70 -6.97
N ARG A 265 -13.62 -12.70 -6.31
CA ARG A 265 -13.89 -12.65 -4.86
C ARG A 265 -12.60 -12.55 -4.06
N ARG A 266 -11.57 -13.32 -4.39
CA ARG A 266 -10.27 -13.26 -3.70
C ARG A 266 -9.61 -11.90 -3.85
N GLU A 267 -9.68 -11.30 -5.04
CA GLU A 267 -9.16 -9.94 -5.25
C GLU A 267 -9.91 -8.88 -4.45
N PHE A 268 -11.24 -8.97 -4.37
CA PHE A 268 -12.01 -8.09 -3.48
C PHE A 268 -11.59 -8.24 -2.02
N GLU A 269 -11.41 -9.46 -1.53
CA GLU A 269 -10.95 -9.70 -0.16
C GLU A 269 -9.57 -9.11 0.10
N SER A 270 -8.64 -9.30 -0.84
CA SER A 270 -7.30 -8.72 -0.79
C SER A 270 -7.36 -7.19 -0.73
N LEU A 271 -8.15 -6.57 -1.62
CA LEU A 271 -8.34 -5.12 -1.64
C LEU A 271 -8.93 -4.62 -0.32
N PHE A 272 -9.96 -5.29 0.20
CA PHE A 272 -10.65 -4.87 1.41
C PHE A 272 -9.76 -4.99 2.64
N LEU A 273 -8.94 -6.04 2.71
CA LEU A 273 -7.93 -6.18 3.74
C LEU A 273 -6.91 -5.03 3.66
N SER A 274 -6.41 -4.74 2.46
CA SER A 274 -5.45 -3.65 2.22
C SER A 274 -6.03 -2.27 2.55
N ILE A 275 -7.28 -1.98 2.19
CA ILE A 275 -7.93 -0.71 2.53
C ILE A 275 -8.05 -0.57 4.05
N ARG A 276 -8.53 -1.62 4.74
CA ARG A 276 -8.71 -1.60 6.20
C ARG A 276 -7.40 -1.49 6.97
N SER A 277 -6.37 -2.22 6.54
CA SER A 277 -5.04 -2.13 7.18
C SER A 277 -4.45 -0.73 7.02
N THR A 278 -4.68 -0.11 5.86
CA THR A 278 -4.11 1.18 5.53
C THR A 278 -4.80 2.35 6.24
N TRP A 279 -6.10 2.24 6.52
CA TRP A 279 -6.82 3.24 7.32
C TRP A 279 -6.24 3.44 8.72
N ILE A 280 -5.58 2.42 9.29
CA ILE A 280 -4.95 2.55 10.61
C ILE A 280 -3.86 3.64 10.62
N PHE A 281 -3.23 3.90 9.47
CA PHE A 281 -2.14 4.87 9.36
C PHE A 281 -2.60 6.32 9.38
N PHE A 282 -3.90 6.55 9.19
CA PHE A 282 -4.47 7.89 9.09
C PHE A 282 -5.53 8.18 10.15
N LYS A 283 -5.75 7.25 11.07
CA LYS A 283 -6.64 7.48 12.21
C LYS A 283 -6.01 8.57 13.08
N LYS A 284 -6.71 9.69 13.25
CA LYS A 284 -6.36 10.67 14.29
C LYS A 284 -6.67 10.01 15.63
N ASP A 285 -5.64 9.80 16.45
CA ASP A 285 -5.79 9.45 17.87
C ASP A 285 -6.55 10.56 18.61
#